data_AF-A0A7Y1PWP5-F1
#
_entry.id   AF-A0A7Y1PWP5-F1
#
_cell.length_a   1.000
_cell.length_b   1.000
_cell.length_c   1.000
_cell.angle_alpha   90.00
_cell.angle_beta   90.00
_cell.angle_gamma   90.00
#
_symmetry.space_group_name_H-M   'P 1'
#
loop_
_entity.id
_entity.type
_entity.pdbx_description
1 polymer ?
#
loop_
_entity_poly.entity_id
_entity_poly.type
_entity_poly.pdbx_seq_one_letter_code
_entity_poly.pdbx_strand_id
1 'polypeptide(L)'
;MSLVSRFAPQSPILRSDRPLSDDRIRAVVPSIFADAPHGSRSDRYAYIPTSTVLTKLRQEGFEPFMVCQTRVRNEDRREYTKHLIRLRHASQINGDEANEIILLNSHDGTSSYQMLAGMFRFVCHNGLVCGDTTADIRVPHKGDVASQVIEGAYGVLEGFERVHNARDAMRTITLDEGEAEVFANSALALKYDDPAKSTPVTESQLLAPRRWDDRKNDLWAVFNRVQENLVKGGLNGRTANGRNQRTRPVQGIDQNLRLNRALWLLAEGMRQLKA
;
A
#
# COMPACT_ATOMS: atom_id res chain seq x y z
N MET A 1 3.36 -21.72 -2.68
CA MET A 1 2.54 -20.88 -1.70
C MET A 1 1.82 -19.76 -2.45
N SER A 2 0.77 -20.13 -3.16
CA SER A 2 -0.08 -19.52 -4.20
C SER A 2 -0.81 -18.28 -3.65
N LEU A 3 -0.11 -17.15 -3.77
CA LEU A 3 -0.52 -15.74 -3.56
C LEU A 3 -1.36 -15.27 -4.75
N VAL A 4 -2.74 -15.55 -4.69
CA VAL A 4 -3.42 -14.78 -5.74
C VAL A 4 -4.61 -14.02 -5.12
N SER A 5 -4.32 -12.85 -4.52
CA SER A 5 -5.52 -11.97 -4.37
C SER A 5 -5.53 -10.90 -5.46
N ARG A 6 -6.38 -11.13 -6.64
CA ARG A 6 -6.66 -10.30 -7.84
C ARG A 6 -7.75 -9.26 -7.52
N PHE A 7 -7.38 -7.91 -7.44
CA PHE A 7 -8.41 -6.84 -7.38
C PHE A 7 -9.05 -6.61 -8.75
N ALA A 8 -10.13 -7.38 -9.22
CA ALA A 8 -11.02 -7.33 -10.39
C ALA A 8 -11.84 -6.03 -10.40
N PRO A 9 -12.53 -5.48 -11.58
CA PRO A 9 -13.59 -4.46 -11.60
C PRO A 9 -14.69 -4.78 -10.59
N GLN A 10 -14.66 -4.00 -9.31
CA GLN A 10 -15.59 -4.15 -8.16
C GLN A 10 -14.85 -4.64 -6.92
N SER A 11 -13.52 -4.48 -6.98
CA SER A 11 -12.77 -4.84 -5.76
C SER A 11 -13.20 -3.98 -4.57
N PRO A 12 -13.52 -4.69 -3.46
CA PRO A 12 -14.14 -3.99 -2.33
C PRO A 12 -13.21 -2.93 -1.73
N ILE A 13 -12.93 -1.82 -2.57
CA ILE A 13 -12.09 -0.74 -2.03
C ILE A 13 -12.93 0.55 -1.98
N LEU A 14 -12.74 1.20 -0.93
CA LEU A 14 -13.38 2.52 -0.80
C LEU A 14 -12.36 3.54 -0.29
N ARG A 15 -12.34 4.63 -1.06
CA ARG A 15 -11.45 5.73 -0.66
C ARG A 15 -12.24 7.05 -0.60
N SER A 16 -11.74 7.85 0.40
CA SER A 16 -12.50 9.10 0.54
C SER A 16 -11.57 10.22 1.01
N ASP A 17 -11.98 11.51 0.60
CA ASP A 17 -11.20 12.67 1.10
C ASP A 17 -11.63 13.06 2.52
N ARG A 18 -12.71 12.45 2.96
CA ARG A 18 -13.16 12.64 4.36
C ARG A 18 -13.17 11.29 5.08
N PRO A 19 -13.04 11.47 6.50
CA PRO A 19 -13.00 10.19 7.23
C PRO A 19 -14.25 9.34 6.96
N LEU A 20 -13.97 7.98 6.83
CA LEU A 20 -15.05 7.04 6.47
C LEU A 20 -15.82 6.65 7.74
N SER A 21 -17.20 6.62 7.55
CA SER A 21 -18.02 6.12 8.68
C SER A 21 -18.05 4.58 8.70
N ASP A 22 -18.52 4.03 9.82
CA ASP A 22 -18.59 2.55 9.92
C ASP A 22 -19.58 1.98 8.90
N ASP A 23 -20.67 2.72 8.68
CA ASP A 23 -21.66 2.18 7.72
C ASP A 23 -21.08 2.10 6.30
N ARG A 24 -20.31 3.07 6.01
CA ARG A 24 -19.71 3.05 4.65
C ARG A 24 -18.65 1.96 4.55
N ILE A 25 -17.90 1.85 5.70
CA ILE A 25 -16.84 0.81 5.65
C ILE A 25 -17.51 -0.57 5.59
N ARG A 26 -18.51 -0.78 6.34
CA ARG A 26 -19.19 -2.08 6.39
C ARG A 26 -19.75 -2.48 5.02
N ALA A 27 -20.19 -1.50 4.28
CA ALA A 27 -20.81 -1.81 2.98
C ALA A 27 -19.77 -2.36 2.00
N VAL A 28 -18.51 -2.04 2.21
CA VAL A 28 -17.51 -2.42 1.18
C VAL A 28 -16.57 -3.49 1.77
N VAL A 29 -16.29 -3.40 3.07
CA VAL A 29 -15.32 -4.34 3.66
C VAL A 29 -15.96 -4.96 4.91
N PRO A 30 -16.87 -5.81 4.78
CA PRO A 30 -17.64 -6.38 5.90
C PRO A 30 -16.76 -7.24 6.82
N SER A 31 -15.57 -7.69 6.29
CA SER A 31 -14.69 -8.52 7.13
C SER A 31 -14.24 -7.78 8.39
N ILE A 32 -14.16 -6.46 8.32
CA ILE A 32 -13.71 -5.66 9.48
C ILE A 32 -14.72 -5.76 10.62
N PHE A 33 -15.94 -6.12 10.26
CA PHE A 33 -16.99 -6.08 11.31
C PHE A 33 -17.46 -7.49 11.60
N ALA A 34 -16.67 -8.47 11.26
CA ALA A 34 -17.11 -9.86 11.52
C ALA A 34 -17.24 -10.09 13.03
N ASP A 35 -18.35 -10.84 13.38
CA ASP A 35 -18.66 -11.00 14.82
C ASP A 35 -17.86 -12.18 15.41
N ALA A 36 -17.35 -13.04 14.50
CA ALA A 36 -16.53 -14.18 14.98
C ALA A 36 -15.51 -14.55 13.90
N PRO A 37 -14.41 -15.28 14.39
CA PRO A 37 -13.46 -15.71 13.35
C PRO A 37 -14.08 -16.77 12.42
N HIS A 38 -13.45 -17.04 11.33
CA HIS A 38 -13.95 -18.09 10.41
C HIS A 38 -13.91 -19.46 11.10
N GLY A 39 -14.85 -20.36 10.68
CA GLY A 39 -14.99 -21.71 11.30
C GLY A 39 -13.72 -22.54 11.16
N SER A 40 -12.87 -22.15 10.28
CA SER A 40 -11.62 -22.92 10.08
C SER A 40 -10.64 -22.66 11.22
N ARG A 41 -11.04 -21.75 12.16
CA ARG A 41 -10.04 -21.40 13.20
C ARG A 41 -10.28 -22.27 14.43
N SER A 42 -9.07 -22.63 15.03
CA SER A 42 -9.15 -23.50 16.23
C SER A 42 -9.65 -22.73 17.44
N ASP A 43 -10.00 -23.45 18.51
CA ASP A 43 -10.52 -22.82 19.75
C ASP A 43 -9.44 -21.97 20.44
N ARG A 44 -8.21 -22.17 20.01
CA ARG A 44 -7.11 -21.40 20.63
C ARG A 44 -6.99 -20.01 19.98
N TYR A 45 -7.67 -19.79 18.85
CA TYR A 45 -7.60 -18.50 18.15
C TYR A 45 -8.32 -17.40 18.95
N ALA A 46 -7.49 -16.41 19.35
CA ALA A 46 -8.09 -15.29 20.11
C ALA A 46 -8.63 -14.22 19.14
N TYR A 47 -9.94 -14.26 19.09
CA TYR A 47 -10.57 -13.36 18.09
C TYR A 47 -10.73 -11.95 18.69
N ILE A 48 -10.19 -11.09 17.93
CA ILE A 48 -10.44 -9.66 18.24
C ILE A 48 -10.96 -8.98 16.97
N PRO A 49 -12.13 -8.47 17.05
CA PRO A 49 -12.66 -7.82 15.84
C PRO A 49 -11.86 -6.57 15.46
N THR A 50 -11.63 -6.50 14.18
CA THR A 50 -10.88 -5.31 13.71
C THR A 50 -11.67 -4.03 13.98
N SER A 51 -13.00 -4.12 14.06
CA SER A 51 -13.82 -2.91 14.33
C SER A 51 -13.53 -2.36 15.73
N THR A 52 -13.26 -3.33 16.65
CA THR A 52 -12.92 -2.85 18.01
C THR A 52 -11.60 -2.08 18.00
N VAL A 53 -10.66 -2.61 17.31
CA VAL A 53 -9.36 -1.90 17.21
C VAL A 53 -9.56 -0.56 16.49
N LEU A 54 -10.31 -0.58 15.43
CA LEU A 54 -10.57 0.69 14.71
C LEU A 54 -11.22 1.73 15.63
N THR A 55 -12.18 1.32 16.45
CA THR A 55 -12.82 2.28 17.37
C THR A 55 -11.77 2.88 18.33
N LYS A 56 -10.92 2.07 18.80
CA LYS A 56 -9.89 2.60 19.73
C LYS A 56 -8.93 3.54 19.00
N LEU A 57 -8.58 3.17 17.84
CA LEU A 57 -7.69 4.09 17.08
C LEU A 57 -8.39 5.43 16.83
N ARG A 58 -9.63 5.41 16.60
CA ARG A 58 -10.34 6.69 16.39
C ARG A 58 -10.28 7.54 17.66
N GLN A 59 -10.36 6.86 18.78
CA GLN A 59 -10.29 7.64 20.03
C GLN A 59 -8.91 8.30 20.20
N GLU A 60 -8.00 7.66 19.49
CA GLU A 60 -6.65 8.28 19.58
C GLU A 60 -6.43 9.27 18.43
N GLY A 61 -7.45 9.51 17.65
CA GLY A 61 -7.35 10.61 16.66
C GLY A 61 -7.05 10.05 15.26
N PHE A 62 -6.88 8.77 15.13
CA PHE A 62 -6.71 8.20 13.78
C PHE A 62 -8.07 7.96 13.11
N GLU A 63 -8.10 8.49 11.87
CA GLU A 63 -9.39 8.35 11.16
C GLU A 63 -9.14 7.62 9.83
N PRO A 64 -10.13 6.74 9.41
CA PRO A 64 -9.95 5.93 8.19
C PRO A 64 -10.32 6.72 6.92
N PHE A 65 -9.45 6.50 5.88
CA PHE A 65 -9.72 7.24 4.63
C PHE A 65 -9.71 6.27 3.45
N MET A 66 -9.21 5.06 3.78
CA MET A 66 -9.29 4.05 2.71
C MET A 66 -9.36 2.65 3.34
N VAL A 67 -10.27 1.83 2.71
CA VAL A 67 -10.38 0.43 3.19
C VAL A 67 -10.48 -0.48 1.97
N CYS A 68 -9.94 -1.62 2.20
CA CYS A 68 -10.11 -2.60 1.11
C CYS A 68 -9.99 -4.02 1.67
N GLN A 69 -10.59 -4.96 1.05
CA GLN A 69 -10.42 -6.38 1.45
C GLN A 69 -10.21 -7.24 0.21
N THR A 70 -9.65 -8.38 0.50
CA THR A 70 -9.35 -9.31 -0.59
C THR A 70 -10.64 -9.91 -1.17
N ARG A 71 -10.63 -9.98 -2.46
CA ARG A 71 -11.79 -10.65 -3.11
C ARG A 71 -11.63 -12.18 -3.02
N VAL A 72 -12.77 -12.69 -2.69
CA VAL A 72 -12.67 -14.17 -2.57
C VAL A 72 -13.75 -14.79 -3.46
N ARG A 73 -13.38 -15.98 -4.05
CA ARG A 73 -14.36 -16.68 -4.91
C ARG A 73 -15.42 -17.38 -4.05
N ASN A 74 -14.95 -17.82 -2.87
CA ASN A 74 -15.88 -18.48 -1.92
C ASN A 74 -16.56 -17.47 -1.00
N GLU A 75 -17.91 -17.48 -1.10
CA GLU A 75 -18.67 -16.42 -0.39
C GLU A 75 -18.59 -16.61 1.13
N ASP A 76 -18.35 -17.82 1.55
CA ASP A 76 -18.25 -18.10 3.00
C ASP A 76 -17.01 -17.45 3.62
N ARG A 77 -16.16 -17.02 2.76
CA ARG A 77 -14.90 -16.45 3.29
C ARG A 77 -14.91 -14.92 3.20
N ARG A 78 -15.89 -14.48 2.63
CA ARG A 78 -15.93 -13.04 2.32
C ARG A 78 -15.90 -12.21 3.61
N GLU A 79 -16.45 -12.71 4.66
CA GLU A 79 -16.53 -11.88 5.88
C GLU A 79 -15.26 -12.03 6.73
N TYR A 80 -14.31 -12.84 6.21
CA TYR A 80 -13.18 -13.10 7.12
C TYR A 80 -11.85 -12.88 6.41
N THR A 81 -11.99 -12.45 5.20
CA THR A 81 -10.76 -12.41 4.38
C THR A 81 -9.90 -11.20 4.78
N LYS A 82 -8.77 -11.22 4.24
CA LYS A 82 -7.79 -10.16 4.53
C LYS A 82 -8.32 -8.77 4.15
N HIS A 83 -8.01 -7.84 5.05
CA HIS A 83 -8.50 -6.48 4.80
C HIS A 83 -7.47 -5.46 5.27
N LEU A 84 -7.57 -4.30 4.73
CA LEU A 84 -6.60 -3.24 4.99
C LEU A 84 -7.32 -1.91 5.21
N ILE A 85 -6.80 -1.20 6.27
CA ILE A 85 -7.35 0.14 6.53
C ILE A 85 -6.19 1.15 6.50
N ARG A 86 -6.40 2.19 5.77
CA ARG A 86 -5.42 3.30 5.85
C ARG A 86 -5.99 4.48 6.66
N LEU A 87 -5.19 4.82 7.69
CA LEU A 87 -5.70 5.82 8.66
C LEU A 87 -4.75 7.02 8.69
N ARG A 88 -5.39 8.16 9.00
CA ARG A 88 -4.59 9.38 9.16
C ARG A 88 -4.87 9.98 10.54
N HIS A 89 -3.75 10.61 10.96
CA HIS A 89 -3.96 11.39 12.20
C HIS A 89 -4.04 12.89 11.87
N ALA A 90 -5.01 13.59 12.61
CA ALA A 90 -5.21 15.03 12.31
C ALA A 90 -3.89 15.81 12.36
N SER A 91 -2.97 15.34 13.14
CA SER A 91 -1.70 16.09 13.30
C SER A 91 -0.71 15.77 12.17
N GLN A 92 -1.06 14.93 11.31
CA GLN A 92 -0.07 14.50 10.29
C GLN A 92 -0.57 14.84 8.88
N ILE A 93 -1.39 15.88 8.76
CA ILE A 93 -1.79 16.29 7.40
C ILE A 93 -0.88 17.45 6.97
N ASN A 94 0.05 17.07 6.03
CA ASN A 94 1.03 18.13 5.66
C ASN A 94 0.81 18.58 4.21
N GLY A 95 -0.07 19.68 3.99
CA GLY A 95 -0.09 20.31 2.64
C GLY A 95 -0.50 19.30 1.55
N ASP A 96 0.55 18.86 0.68
CA ASP A 96 0.28 18.06 -0.55
C ASP A 96 0.38 16.56 -0.25
N GLU A 97 0.76 16.19 1.08
CA GLU A 97 0.86 14.76 1.43
C GLU A 97 0.38 14.54 2.87
N ALA A 98 0.00 13.26 3.03
CA ALA A 98 -0.41 12.91 4.42
C ALA A 98 0.26 11.59 4.82
N ASN A 99 0.79 11.63 6.04
CA ASN A 99 1.28 10.32 6.55
C ASN A 99 0.10 9.42 6.98
N GLU A 100 0.33 8.14 6.62
CA GLU A 100 -0.77 7.20 6.94
C GLU A 100 -0.21 6.02 7.74
N ILE A 101 -1.09 5.59 8.59
CA ILE A 101 -0.82 4.24 9.12
C ILE A 101 -1.72 3.21 8.41
N ILE A 102 -1.03 2.08 8.05
CA ILE A 102 -1.79 1.05 7.33
C ILE A 102 -1.97 -0.15 8.28
N LEU A 103 -3.30 -0.46 8.51
CA LEU A 103 -3.62 -1.61 9.37
C LEU A 103 -4.09 -2.78 8.49
N LEU A 104 -3.38 -3.90 8.69
CA LEU A 104 -3.72 -5.11 7.91
C LEU A 104 -4.10 -6.25 8.86
N ASN A 105 -5.15 -6.96 8.42
CA ASN A 105 -5.57 -8.11 9.24
C ASN A 105 -6.47 -9.04 8.42
N SER A 106 -6.61 -10.29 9.01
CA SER A 106 -7.63 -11.24 8.50
C SER A 106 -8.25 -12.02 9.65
N HIS A 107 -9.45 -12.48 9.33
CA HIS A 107 -10.10 -13.23 10.45
C HIS A 107 -10.17 -14.72 10.12
N ASP A 108 -9.44 -15.15 9.03
CA ASP A 108 -9.42 -16.60 8.71
C ASP A 108 -8.02 -17.16 8.93
N GLY A 109 -7.13 -16.34 9.47
CA GLY A 109 -5.80 -16.83 9.91
C GLY A 109 -4.75 -16.67 8.82
N THR A 110 -5.12 -16.05 7.72
CA THR A 110 -4.14 -15.96 6.61
C THR A 110 -3.26 -14.73 6.80
N SER A 111 -3.65 -13.89 7.78
CA SER A 111 -2.83 -12.70 8.05
C SER A 111 -3.05 -12.26 9.49
N SER A 112 -1.97 -11.70 10.10
CA SER A 112 -2.09 -11.16 11.46
C SER A 112 -2.18 -9.62 11.42
N TYR A 113 -2.52 -9.12 12.67
CA TYR A 113 -2.46 -7.64 12.72
C TYR A 113 -1.05 -7.14 12.38
N GLN A 114 -1.12 -6.27 11.38
CA GLN A 114 0.15 -5.63 10.99
C GLN A 114 -0.05 -4.12 10.83
N MET A 115 0.99 -3.46 11.34
CA MET A 115 0.91 -1.98 11.19
C MET A 115 2.12 -1.51 10.37
N LEU A 116 1.69 -0.77 9.35
CA LEU A 116 2.76 -0.26 8.47
C LEU A 116 2.68 1.26 8.38
N ALA A 117 3.97 1.78 8.22
CA ALA A 117 3.96 3.23 7.94
C ALA A 117 3.76 3.48 6.44
N GLY A 118 2.85 4.37 6.12
CA GLY A 118 2.60 4.72 4.70
C GLY A 118 2.55 6.24 4.52
N MET A 119 2.70 6.69 3.28
CA MET A 119 2.51 8.11 2.92
C MET A 119 1.52 8.22 1.74
N PHE A 120 0.62 9.17 1.99
CA PHE A 120 -0.36 9.40 0.91
C PHE A 120 -0.12 10.77 0.27
N ARG A 121 0.02 10.58 -1.05
CA ARG A 121 0.11 11.84 -1.83
C ARG A 121 -1.26 12.21 -2.42
N PHE A 122 -1.75 13.44 -2.11
CA PHE A 122 -3.13 13.87 -2.46
C PHE A 122 -3.25 14.11 -3.97
N VAL A 123 -2.15 14.41 -4.64
CA VAL A 123 -2.24 14.85 -6.06
C VAL A 123 -2.32 13.62 -6.97
N CYS A 124 -1.98 12.50 -6.44
CA CYS A 124 -2.03 11.33 -7.35
C CYS A 124 -2.91 10.24 -6.74
N HIS A 125 -3.63 10.65 -5.61
CA HIS A 125 -4.46 9.68 -4.87
C HIS A 125 -3.76 8.31 -4.79
N ASN A 126 -2.36 8.41 -4.76
CA ASN A 126 -1.61 7.14 -4.60
C ASN A 126 -1.07 7.01 -3.17
N GLY A 127 -1.52 5.88 -2.51
CA GLY A 127 -0.98 5.61 -1.16
C GLY A 127 0.35 4.86 -1.23
N LEU A 128 1.50 5.63 -0.78
CA LEU A 128 2.83 4.97 -0.74
C LEU A 128 3.04 4.23 0.59
N VAL A 129 3.56 3.09 0.37
CA VAL A 129 4.02 2.43 1.63
C VAL A 129 5.53 2.71 1.79
N CYS A 130 5.81 3.46 2.98
CA CYS A 130 7.19 3.95 3.20
C CYS A 130 7.86 3.08 4.29
N GLY A 131 9.21 2.75 3.97
CA GLY A 131 9.98 2.28 5.14
C GLY A 131 10.50 0.86 4.92
N ASP A 132 11.75 0.52 5.56
CA ASP A 132 12.36 -0.83 5.71
C ASP A 132 11.65 -1.62 6.81
N THR A 133 11.65 -2.94 6.98
CA THR A 133 11.05 -3.89 7.94
C THR A 133 10.93 -3.25 9.32
N THR A 134 11.59 -2.01 9.62
CA THR A 134 11.56 -1.42 10.98
C THR A 134 10.29 -0.58 11.19
N ALA A 135 9.55 -0.30 10.14
CA ALA A 135 8.27 0.42 10.31
C ALA A 135 7.09 -0.57 10.20
N ASP A 136 7.46 -1.93 10.17
CA ASP A 136 6.42 -2.97 10.10
C ASP A 136 6.26 -3.63 11.48
N ILE A 137 5.18 -3.22 12.13
CA ILE A 137 4.96 -3.80 13.47
C ILE A 137 3.90 -4.91 13.38
N ARG A 138 4.42 -6.17 13.81
CA ARG A 138 3.43 -7.27 13.85
C ARG A 138 2.93 -7.48 15.28
N VAL A 139 1.61 -7.56 15.37
CA VAL A 139 1.02 -7.67 16.71
C VAL A 139 0.43 -9.08 16.85
N PRO A 140 1.06 -9.78 17.79
CA PRO A 140 0.49 -11.12 18.01
C PRO A 140 -0.95 -11.06 18.55
N HIS A 141 -1.75 -12.07 18.08
CA HIS A 141 -3.16 -12.08 18.57
C HIS A 141 -3.22 -12.68 19.98
N LYS A 142 -2.34 -12.22 20.84
CA LYS A 142 -2.35 -12.71 22.23
C LYS A 142 -2.31 -11.50 23.19
N GLY A 143 -3.10 -11.69 24.30
CA GLY A 143 -3.02 -10.58 25.29
C GLY A 143 -3.91 -9.39 24.87
N ASP A 144 -3.55 -8.17 25.40
CA ASP A 144 -4.36 -6.97 25.08
C ASP A 144 -3.96 -6.42 23.70
N VAL A 145 -4.58 -6.98 22.66
CA VAL A 145 -4.20 -6.68 21.26
C VAL A 145 -4.52 -5.22 20.93
N ALA A 146 -5.63 -4.73 21.47
CA ALA A 146 -6.00 -3.33 21.15
C ALA A 146 -4.92 -2.36 21.63
N SER A 147 -4.48 -2.58 22.84
CA SER A 147 -3.44 -1.67 23.36
C SER A 147 -2.14 -1.80 22.55
N GLN A 148 -1.82 -2.99 22.20
CA GLN A 148 -0.56 -3.20 21.42
C GLN A 148 -0.65 -2.55 20.04
N VAL A 149 -1.84 -2.70 19.44
CA VAL A 149 -2.02 -2.04 18.13
C VAL A 149 -1.91 -0.52 18.28
N ILE A 150 -2.47 -0.01 19.27
CA ILE A 150 -2.38 1.45 19.49
C ILE A 150 -0.91 1.85 19.72
N GLU A 151 -0.29 1.06 20.52
CA GLU A 151 1.15 1.37 20.73
C GLU A 151 1.92 1.27 19.41
N GLY A 152 1.62 0.23 18.67
CA GLY A 152 2.23 0.11 17.33
C GLY A 152 1.96 1.35 16.45
N ALA A 153 0.71 1.86 16.55
CA ALA A 153 0.36 3.05 15.73
C ALA A 153 1.22 4.25 16.12
N TYR A 154 1.47 4.44 17.42
CA TYR A 154 2.32 5.58 17.82
C TYR A 154 3.77 5.32 17.43
N GLY A 155 4.20 4.03 17.52
CA GLY A 155 5.55 3.71 17.02
C GLY A 155 5.73 4.11 15.55
N VAL A 156 4.71 3.82 14.77
CA VAL A 156 4.83 4.17 13.35
C VAL A 156 4.84 5.71 13.19
N LEU A 157 4.09 6.43 14.07
CA LEU A 157 4.07 7.90 13.97
C LEU A 157 5.46 8.49 14.23
N GLU A 158 6.17 7.90 15.11
CA GLU A 158 7.52 8.42 15.41
C GLU A 158 8.47 8.16 14.24
N GLY A 159 8.16 7.17 13.44
CA GLY A 159 9.03 6.82 12.30
C GLY A 159 8.82 7.76 11.10
N PHE A 160 7.84 8.64 11.17
CA PHE A 160 7.53 9.46 9.98
C PHE A 160 8.60 10.53 9.76
N GLU A 161 9.24 10.89 10.87
CA GLU A 161 10.33 11.86 10.64
C GLU A 161 11.40 11.28 9.70
N ARG A 162 11.72 10.10 9.85
CA ARG A 162 12.72 9.48 8.95
C ARG A 162 12.20 9.42 7.50
N VAL A 163 10.94 9.13 7.40
CA VAL A 163 10.38 9.07 6.04
C VAL A 163 10.41 10.46 5.40
N HIS A 164 10.15 11.50 6.25
CA HIS A 164 10.18 12.87 5.70
C HIS A 164 11.60 13.25 5.27
N ASN A 165 12.50 12.88 6.09
CA ASN A 165 13.89 13.25 5.76
C ASN A 165 14.35 12.53 4.48
N ALA A 166 13.97 11.27 4.42
CA ALA A 166 14.34 10.56 3.18
C ALA A 166 13.68 11.20 1.95
N ARG A 167 12.51 11.46 2.10
CA ARG A 167 11.81 12.12 0.97
C ARG A 167 12.52 13.44 0.58
N ASP A 168 12.70 14.32 1.63
CA ASP A 168 13.32 15.64 1.32
C ASP A 168 14.71 15.43 0.70
N ALA A 169 15.34 14.46 1.17
CA ALA A 169 16.68 14.19 0.60
C ALA A 169 16.55 13.75 -0.87
N MET A 170 15.60 12.87 -1.14
CA MET A 170 15.41 12.43 -2.55
C MET A 170 15.07 13.60 -3.47
N ARG A 171 14.47 14.65 -2.93
CA ARG A 171 14.08 15.81 -3.78
C ARG A 171 15.32 16.64 -4.14
N THR A 172 16.33 16.41 -3.41
CA THR A 172 17.53 17.23 -3.70
C THR A 172 18.45 16.49 -4.69
N ILE A 173 18.07 15.30 -5.06
CA ILE A 173 18.92 14.51 -5.98
C ILE A 173 18.30 14.56 -7.39
N THR A 174 19.06 15.10 -8.35
CA THR A 174 18.57 15.14 -9.74
C THR A 174 19.11 13.93 -10.52
N LEU A 175 18.14 13.24 -11.23
CA LEU A 175 18.58 12.10 -12.07
C LEU A 175 18.69 12.53 -13.53
N ASP A 176 19.85 12.13 -14.11
CA ASP A 176 19.86 12.34 -15.58
C ASP A 176 19.05 11.25 -16.29
N GLU A 177 19.01 11.36 -17.61
CA GLU A 177 18.10 10.47 -18.38
C GLU A 177 18.50 9.00 -18.21
N GLY A 178 19.79 8.77 -18.30
CA GLY A 178 20.26 7.37 -18.15
C GLY A 178 19.91 6.80 -16.76
N GLU A 179 20.09 7.59 -15.76
CA GLU A 179 19.79 7.15 -14.38
C GLU A 179 18.28 6.90 -14.19
N ALA A 180 17.51 7.78 -14.75
CA ALA A 180 16.06 7.56 -14.61
C ALA A 180 15.63 6.28 -15.35
N GLU A 181 16.26 6.02 -16.43
CA GLU A 181 15.89 4.81 -17.19
C GLU A 181 16.29 3.54 -16.42
N VAL A 182 17.44 3.64 -15.80
CA VAL A 182 17.86 2.45 -15.04
C VAL A 182 16.90 2.23 -13.86
N PHE A 183 16.55 3.35 -13.21
CA PHE A 183 15.56 3.22 -12.13
C PHE A 183 14.26 2.57 -12.65
N ALA A 184 13.77 3.04 -13.76
CA ALA A 184 12.50 2.51 -14.32
C ALA A 184 12.68 1.04 -14.72
N ASN A 185 13.81 0.75 -15.26
CA ASN A 185 14.04 -0.65 -15.68
C ASN A 185 14.04 -1.58 -14.45
N SER A 186 14.72 -1.13 -13.42
CA SER A 186 14.71 -1.95 -12.19
C SER A 186 13.30 -2.13 -11.62
N ALA A 187 12.56 -1.05 -11.74
CA ALA A 187 11.16 -1.14 -11.26
C ALA A 187 10.35 -2.13 -12.10
N LEU A 188 10.56 -2.17 -13.38
CA LEU A 188 9.81 -3.12 -14.23
C LEU A 188 10.19 -4.56 -13.86
N ALA A 189 11.45 -4.73 -13.52
CA ALA A 189 11.87 -6.08 -13.13
C ALA A 189 11.22 -6.52 -11.81
N LEU A 190 10.99 -5.49 -10.97
CA LEU A 190 10.32 -5.82 -9.70
C LEU A 190 8.87 -6.25 -9.92
N LYS A 191 8.21 -5.69 -10.94
CA LYS A 191 6.78 -6.01 -11.12
C LYS A 191 6.62 -7.27 -11.98
N TYR A 192 7.43 -7.54 -12.93
CA TYR A 192 7.11 -8.61 -13.91
C TYR A 192 8.07 -9.77 -13.72
N ASP A 193 9.04 -9.82 -12.59
CA ASP A 193 9.76 -10.90 -11.89
C ASP A 193 10.31 -11.91 -12.89
N ASP A 194 10.19 -11.66 -14.37
CA ASP A 194 10.72 -12.69 -15.28
C ASP A 194 11.57 -11.99 -16.37
N PRO A 195 12.90 -12.14 -16.19
CA PRO A 195 13.83 -11.51 -17.16
C PRO A 195 13.68 -12.13 -18.55
N ALA A 196 13.01 -13.34 -18.70
CA ALA A 196 12.83 -14.03 -19.99
C ALA A 196 11.56 -13.57 -20.70
N LYS A 197 10.72 -12.74 -19.99
CA LYS A 197 9.45 -12.26 -20.60
C LYS A 197 9.55 -10.76 -20.91
N SER A 198 9.33 -10.50 -22.20
CA SER A 198 9.30 -9.08 -22.62
C SER A 198 8.27 -8.28 -21.80
N THR A 199 8.80 -7.17 -21.16
CA THR A 199 7.89 -6.25 -20.45
C THR A 199 6.94 -5.56 -21.46
N PRO A 200 5.70 -5.51 -21.07
CA PRO A 200 4.69 -4.98 -22.00
C PRO A 200 4.86 -3.48 -22.26
N VAL A 201 5.73 -2.84 -21.39
CA VAL A 201 5.90 -1.39 -21.59
C VAL A 201 7.39 -1.06 -21.46
N THR A 202 7.70 0.18 -22.01
CA THR A 202 9.11 0.59 -21.96
C THR A 202 9.37 1.50 -20.75
N GLU A 203 10.68 1.70 -20.51
CA GLU A 203 11.07 2.65 -19.43
C GLU A 203 10.54 4.06 -19.69
N SER A 204 10.58 4.42 -20.95
CA SER A 204 10.11 5.80 -21.26
C SER A 204 8.61 5.94 -20.94
N GLN A 205 7.87 4.81 -21.32
CA GLN A 205 6.42 4.90 -21.01
C GLN A 205 6.20 4.99 -19.49
N LEU A 206 7.01 4.24 -18.80
CA LEU A 206 6.87 4.27 -17.33
C LEU A 206 7.26 5.62 -16.75
N LEU A 207 8.16 6.36 -17.37
CA LEU A 207 8.67 7.62 -16.80
C LEU A 207 7.80 8.79 -17.27
N ALA A 208 6.89 8.46 -18.14
CA ALA A 208 6.04 9.57 -18.62
C ALA A 208 5.07 10.01 -17.51
N PRO A 209 5.15 11.32 -17.27
CA PRO A 209 4.27 11.82 -16.21
C PRO A 209 2.79 11.78 -16.63
N ARG A 210 1.93 11.45 -15.65
CA ARG A 210 0.48 11.49 -15.96
C ARG A 210 -0.08 12.91 -15.81
N ARG A 211 0.79 13.73 -15.07
CA ARG A 211 0.39 15.15 -14.90
C ARG A 211 1.63 16.05 -15.05
N TRP A 212 1.27 17.36 -15.22
CA TRP A 212 2.35 18.32 -15.49
C TRP A 212 3.22 18.53 -14.24
N ASP A 213 2.69 18.44 -13.02
CA ASP A 213 3.40 18.73 -11.75
C ASP A 213 4.45 17.65 -11.46
N ASP A 214 4.47 16.54 -12.26
CA ASP A 214 5.41 15.43 -11.96
C ASP A 214 6.53 15.39 -13.00
N ARG A 215 6.84 16.54 -13.66
CA ARG A 215 7.82 16.50 -14.77
C ARG A 215 9.24 16.72 -14.23
N LYS A 216 9.22 16.93 -12.93
CA LYS A 216 10.57 17.17 -12.39
C LYS A 216 11.40 15.89 -12.47
N ASN A 217 12.72 16.18 -12.46
CA ASN A 217 13.59 14.99 -12.68
C ASN A 217 14.34 14.64 -11.39
N ASP A 218 13.81 15.18 -10.28
CA ASP A 218 14.49 14.71 -9.05
C ASP A 218 14.03 13.29 -8.66
N LEU A 219 14.82 12.54 -7.89
CA LEU A 219 14.59 11.12 -7.56
C LEU A 219 13.19 10.90 -7.00
N TRP A 220 12.74 11.82 -6.13
CA TRP A 220 11.39 11.65 -5.56
C TRP A 220 10.33 11.71 -6.67
N ALA A 221 10.45 12.66 -7.64
CA ALA A 221 9.45 12.76 -8.71
C ALA A 221 9.52 11.54 -9.64
N VAL A 222 10.74 11.09 -9.90
CA VAL A 222 10.87 9.88 -10.77
C VAL A 222 10.28 8.67 -10.07
N PHE A 223 10.62 8.48 -8.83
CA PHE A 223 10.01 7.39 -8.03
C PHE A 223 8.48 7.44 -8.09
N ASN A 224 7.96 8.57 -7.96
CA ASN A 224 6.48 8.68 -7.92
C ASN A 224 5.87 8.39 -9.29
N ARG A 225 6.48 8.84 -10.31
CA ARG A 225 5.92 8.55 -11.66
C ARG A 225 5.95 7.04 -11.93
N VAL A 226 7.07 6.51 -11.57
CA VAL A 226 7.19 5.07 -11.84
C VAL A 226 6.17 4.30 -10.98
N GLN A 227 6.15 4.62 -9.75
CA GLN A 227 5.19 3.93 -8.88
C GLN A 227 3.75 4.08 -9.38
N GLU A 228 3.39 5.27 -9.67
CA GLU A 228 1.99 5.50 -10.10
C GLU A 228 1.66 4.72 -11.38
N ASN A 229 2.54 4.77 -12.30
CA ASN A 229 2.25 4.06 -13.58
C ASN A 229 2.18 2.56 -13.37
N LEU A 230 2.95 2.10 -12.42
CA LEU A 230 2.91 0.64 -12.21
C LEU A 230 1.67 0.24 -11.42
N VAL A 231 1.34 1.09 -10.47
CA VAL A 231 0.22 0.70 -9.58
C VAL A 231 -1.12 0.93 -10.29
N LYS A 232 -1.19 1.97 -11.05
CA LYS A 232 -2.52 2.29 -11.66
C LYS A 232 -2.69 1.53 -12.97
N GLY A 233 -1.57 1.13 -13.53
CA GLY A 233 -1.72 0.49 -14.87
C GLY A 233 -2.29 1.46 -15.91
N GLY A 234 -2.72 0.81 -17.12
CA GLY A 234 -3.41 1.66 -18.13
C GLY A 234 -2.42 2.13 -19.21
N LEU A 235 -1.27 1.66 -19.12
CA LEU A 235 -0.32 2.03 -20.19
C LEU A 235 -0.45 1.08 -21.39
N ASN A 236 -0.36 1.74 -22.57
CA ASN A 236 -0.39 0.88 -23.78
C ASN A 236 0.89 0.04 -23.88
N GLY A 237 0.62 -1.28 -23.96
CA GLY A 237 1.80 -2.16 -24.11
C GLY A 237 1.56 -3.26 -25.14
N ARG A 238 2.57 -4.03 -25.26
CA ARG A 238 2.45 -5.16 -26.20
C ARG A 238 2.84 -6.46 -25.49
N THR A 239 2.13 -7.52 -25.88
CA THR A 239 2.47 -8.82 -25.26
C THR A 239 3.75 -9.36 -25.90
N ALA A 240 4.15 -10.52 -25.24
CA ALA A 240 5.36 -11.16 -25.81
C ALA A 240 5.15 -11.56 -27.28
N ASN A 241 3.91 -11.75 -27.69
CA ASN A 241 3.63 -12.17 -29.08
C ASN A 241 3.23 -10.97 -29.95
N GLY A 242 3.36 -9.72 -29.38
CA GLY A 242 3.21 -8.51 -30.21
C GLY A 242 1.77 -7.99 -30.25
N ARG A 243 0.88 -8.55 -29.44
CA ARG A 243 -0.51 -8.04 -29.44
C ARG A 243 -0.64 -6.82 -28.52
N ASN A 244 -1.59 -5.97 -29.07
CA ASN A 244 -1.83 -4.76 -28.24
C ASN A 244 -2.52 -5.13 -26.91
N GLN A 245 -1.94 -4.47 -25.92
CA GLN A 245 -2.58 -4.67 -24.59
C GLN A 245 -2.37 -3.42 -23.74
N ARG A 246 -3.23 -3.38 -22.65
CA ARG A 246 -3.04 -2.32 -21.64
C ARG A 246 -2.61 -2.94 -20.31
N THR A 247 -1.60 -2.17 -19.71
CA THR A 247 -1.18 -2.71 -18.40
C THR A 247 -2.33 -2.67 -17.39
N ARG A 248 -2.30 -3.66 -16.57
CA ARG A 248 -3.39 -3.77 -15.58
C ARG A 248 -2.95 -3.13 -14.26
N PRO A 249 -3.97 -2.58 -13.55
CA PRO A 249 -3.65 -2.04 -12.22
C PRO A 249 -3.36 -3.16 -11.20
N VAL A 250 -2.54 -2.76 -10.26
CA VAL A 250 -2.30 -3.72 -9.16
C VAL A 250 -3.54 -3.80 -8.26
N GLN A 251 -4.04 -5.03 -8.08
CA GLN A 251 -5.36 -5.13 -7.41
C GLN A 251 -5.24 -5.91 -6.10
N GLY A 252 -4.09 -6.63 -5.86
CA GLY A 252 -3.93 -7.42 -4.62
C GLY A 252 -3.22 -6.62 -3.52
N ILE A 253 -3.81 -6.91 -2.24
CA ILE A 253 -3.21 -6.17 -1.10
C ILE A 253 -1.73 -6.56 -0.97
N ASP A 254 -1.42 -7.83 -1.08
CA ASP A 254 -0.01 -8.26 -0.86
C ASP A 254 0.89 -7.76 -2.00
N GLN A 255 0.35 -7.97 -3.19
CA GLN A 255 1.15 -7.49 -4.34
C GLN A 255 1.40 -5.99 -4.26
N ASN A 256 0.37 -5.28 -3.86
CA ASN A 256 0.55 -3.80 -3.78
C ASN A 256 1.58 -3.44 -2.71
N LEU A 257 1.45 -4.05 -1.50
CA LEU A 257 2.40 -3.70 -0.43
C LEU A 257 3.82 -4.10 -0.83
N ARG A 258 3.97 -5.26 -1.42
CA ARG A 258 5.31 -5.72 -1.81
C ARG A 258 5.94 -4.79 -2.86
N LEU A 259 5.20 -4.51 -3.90
CA LEU A 259 5.74 -3.62 -4.95
C LEU A 259 6.10 -2.24 -4.38
N ASN A 260 5.22 -1.65 -3.58
CA ASN A 260 5.51 -0.31 -3.03
C ASN A 260 6.75 -0.35 -2.12
N ARG A 261 6.84 -1.38 -1.37
CA ARG A 261 8.03 -1.47 -0.49
C ARG A 261 9.31 -1.62 -1.35
N ALA A 262 9.24 -2.46 -2.28
CA ALA A 262 10.42 -2.66 -3.13
C ALA A 262 10.83 -1.36 -3.84
N LEU A 263 9.86 -0.68 -4.33
CA LEU A 263 10.19 0.58 -5.04
C LEU A 263 10.80 1.60 -4.08
N TRP A 264 10.24 1.67 -2.89
CA TRP A 264 10.83 2.62 -1.91
C TRP A 264 12.28 2.23 -1.62
N LEU A 265 12.56 0.94 -1.40
CA LEU A 265 13.95 0.52 -1.11
C LEU A 265 14.87 0.83 -2.30
N LEU A 266 14.32 0.54 -3.45
CA LEU A 266 15.11 0.92 -4.64
C LEU A 266 15.44 2.41 -4.64
N ALA A 267 14.48 3.24 -4.34
CA ALA A 267 14.74 4.70 -4.33
C ALA A 267 15.72 5.07 -3.22
N GLU A 268 15.57 4.45 -2.06
CA GLU A 268 16.51 4.76 -0.97
C GLU A 268 17.93 4.32 -1.32
N GLY A 269 18.01 3.15 -1.92
CA GLY A 269 19.35 2.71 -2.39
C GLY A 269 19.99 3.73 -3.33
N MET A 270 19.20 4.17 -4.28
CA MET A 270 19.75 5.19 -5.22
C MET A 270 20.12 6.47 -4.49
N ARG A 271 19.28 6.82 -3.58
CA ARG A 271 19.61 8.04 -2.81
C ARG A 271 20.97 7.88 -2.11
N GLN A 272 21.23 6.73 -1.49
CA GLN A 272 22.50 6.52 -0.74
C GLN A 272 23.69 6.52 -1.71
N LEU A 273 23.47 6.06 -2.88
CA LEU A 273 24.59 6.03 -3.84
C LEU A 273 24.92 7.43 -4.36
N LYS A 274 23.94 8.29 -4.36
CA LYS A 274 24.18 9.61 -4.99
C LYS A 274 24.48 10.66 -3.92
N ALA A 275 24.19 10.31 -2.64
CA ALA A 275 24.40 11.28 -1.55
C ALA A 275 25.91 11.43 -1.30
#